data_AF-A0A817DDZ3-F1
#
_entry.id   AF-A0A817DDZ3-F1
#
_cell.length_a   1.000
_cell.length_b   1.000
_cell.length_c   1.000
_cell.angle_alpha   90.00
_cell.angle_beta   90.00
_cell.angle_gamma   90.00
#
_symmetry.space_group_name_H-M   'P 1'
#
loop_
_entity.id
_entity.type
_entity.pdbx_description
1 polymer ?
#
loop_
_entity_poly.entity_id
_entity_poly.type
_entity_poly.pdbx_seq_one_letter_code
_entity_poly.pdbx_strand_id
1 'polypeptide(L)'
;MSCHNKLPKLRKAMGTRVNELSSEFRRVSKMQVVQTTRQIILENVRLNNQMALIENDYNEFEAKNGTIREEKKYKSLEYSLLDERERMMAKKNRKTYQLIEKLTDECTANEQFIASLDEKLSSIDYTQQLIDELEQINEKTEIRRSQALEENELLRSTIAQREETLAQCEHDMNKAKRVIENTVQALNNVIQGSSETLDTSRKIDIRLRAFQNILQLLNIATQLGIGPELNDLAAKNENDPLLTTIEVDTLPSPTQPLGALKKLKTKSVGVQTSVSNRNPTPYHLQTDSSTLPPQSSTVQKRRPSLLST
;
A
#
# COMPACT_ATOMS: atom_id res chain seq x y z
N MET A 1 111.84 121.80 32.50
CA MET A 1 111.71 121.40 31.08
C MET A 1 111.55 119.88 30.92
N SER A 2 110.43 119.28 31.32
CA SER A 2 110.23 117.82 31.18
C SER A 2 108.78 117.41 30.91
N CYS A 3 108.09 118.18 30.05
CA CYS A 3 106.73 117.83 29.58
C CYS A 3 106.62 117.71 28.05
N HIS A 4 107.59 118.19 27.26
CA HIS A 4 107.45 118.26 25.79
C HIS A 4 107.68 116.94 25.04
N ASN A 5 108.35 115.95 25.65
CA ASN A 5 108.64 114.65 25.02
C ASN A 5 107.71 113.50 25.45
N LYS A 6 106.73 113.75 26.32
CA LYS A 6 105.80 112.71 26.79
C LYS A 6 104.68 112.44 25.79
N LEU A 7 104.16 113.49 25.13
CA LEU A 7 103.05 113.40 24.18
C LEU A 7 103.40 112.60 22.90
N PRO A 8 104.57 112.76 22.26
CA PRO A 8 104.93 111.98 21.07
C PRO A 8 105.19 110.50 21.40
N LYS A 9 105.79 110.21 22.56
CA LYS A 9 106.01 108.84 23.05
C LYS A 9 104.69 108.14 23.36
N LEU A 10 103.75 108.84 24.01
CA LEU A 10 102.40 108.33 24.27
C LEU A 10 101.65 108.07 22.95
N ARG A 11 101.69 109.00 21.99
CA ARG A 11 101.06 108.82 20.67
C ARG A 11 101.61 107.61 19.91
N LYS A 12 102.93 107.38 19.95
CA LYS A 12 103.57 106.21 19.33
C LYS A 12 103.15 104.91 20.03
N ALA A 13 103.16 104.88 21.36
CA ALA A 13 102.72 103.71 22.15
C ALA A 13 101.23 103.40 21.96
N MET A 14 100.38 104.43 21.85
CA MET A 14 98.97 104.27 21.52
C MET A 14 98.79 103.77 20.09
N GLY A 15 99.54 104.30 19.11
CA GLY A 15 99.49 103.84 17.73
C GLY A 15 99.91 102.38 17.57
N THR A 16 100.97 101.93 18.25
CA THR A 16 101.37 100.52 18.26
C THR A 16 100.30 99.65 18.91
N ARG A 17 99.72 100.09 20.04
CA ARG A 17 98.66 99.34 20.72
C ARG A 17 97.39 99.22 19.88
N VAL A 18 97.01 100.27 19.14
CA VAL A 18 95.88 100.24 18.20
C VAL A 18 96.18 99.32 17.02
N ASN A 19 97.40 99.30 16.51
CA ASN A 19 97.79 98.38 15.43
C ASN A 19 97.80 96.92 15.89
N GLU A 20 98.27 96.63 17.11
CA GLU A 20 98.17 95.31 17.75
C GLU A 20 96.71 94.89 17.95
N LEU A 21 95.87 95.79 18.47
CA LEU A 21 94.44 95.51 18.64
C LEU A 21 93.78 95.27 17.28
N SER A 22 94.17 96.03 16.25
CA SER A 22 93.65 95.88 14.88
C SER A 22 94.12 94.57 14.24
N SER A 23 95.36 94.14 14.49
CA SER A 23 95.86 92.86 13.97
C SER A 23 95.20 91.67 14.67
N GLU A 24 95.02 91.73 15.99
CA GLU A 24 94.24 90.74 16.75
C GLU A 24 92.79 90.69 16.31
N PHE A 25 92.14 91.86 16.12
CA PHE A 25 90.77 91.91 15.61
C PHE A 25 90.65 91.29 14.23
N ARG A 26 91.58 91.58 13.30
CA ARG A 26 91.61 90.94 11.97
C ARG A 26 91.82 89.43 12.06
N ARG A 27 92.72 88.98 12.95
CA ARG A 27 93.01 87.56 13.15
C ARG A 27 91.80 86.82 13.71
N VAL A 28 91.19 87.33 14.78
CA VAL A 28 90.00 86.75 15.41
C VAL A 28 88.81 86.79 14.45
N SER A 29 88.57 87.91 13.77
CA SER A 29 87.48 88.03 12.79
C SER A 29 87.65 87.01 11.64
N LYS A 30 88.85 86.89 11.07
CA LYS A 30 89.14 85.89 10.04
C LYS A 30 88.93 84.46 10.55
N MET A 31 89.41 84.15 11.77
CA MET A 31 89.22 82.83 12.37
C MET A 31 87.74 82.52 12.62
N GLN A 32 86.98 83.48 13.14
CA GLN A 32 85.55 83.32 13.41
C GLN A 32 84.77 83.10 12.12
N VAL A 33 85.03 83.91 11.07
CA VAL A 33 84.40 83.73 9.76
C VAL A 33 84.71 82.34 9.20
N VAL A 34 85.96 81.87 9.29
CA VAL A 34 86.34 80.52 8.84
C VAL A 34 85.64 79.43 9.65
N GLN A 35 85.57 79.57 10.98
CA GLN A 35 84.91 78.61 11.85
C GLN A 35 83.41 78.54 11.60
N THR A 36 82.73 79.69 11.52
CA THR A 36 81.29 79.77 11.20
C THR A 36 81.02 79.22 9.81
N THR A 37 81.81 79.58 8.80
CA THR A 37 81.67 79.04 7.44
C THR A 37 81.85 77.52 7.42
N ARG A 38 82.86 77.00 8.10
CA ARG A 38 83.09 75.55 8.21
C ARG A 38 81.91 74.85 8.87
N GLN A 39 81.37 75.41 9.95
CA GLN A 39 80.23 74.84 10.65
C GLN A 39 78.99 74.81 9.77
N ILE A 40 78.69 75.90 9.04
CA ILE A 40 77.58 75.98 8.09
C ILE A 40 77.73 74.92 6.99
N ILE A 41 78.93 74.75 6.43
CA ILE A 41 79.19 73.73 5.40
C ILE A 41 78.92 72.32 5.97
N LEU A 42 79.46 72.01 7.15
CA LEU A 42 79.26 70.70 7.79
C LEU A 42 77.78 70.44 8.10
N GLU A 43 77.07 71.46 8.57
CA GLU A 43 75.63 71.37 8.83
C GLU A 43 74.83 71.14 7.54
N ASN A 44 75.13 71.89 6.47
CA ASN A 44 74.50 71.68 5.16
C ASN A 44 74.79 70.28 4.60
N VAL A 45 76.01 69.77 4.76
CA VAL A 45 76.34 68.38 4.37
C VAL A 45 75.54 67.38 5.20
N ARG A 46 75.42 67.60 6.52
CA ARG A 46 74.61 66.74 7.40
C ARG A 46 73.14 66.75 6.99
N LEU A 47 72.57 67.93 6.73
CA LEU A 47 71.18 68.07 6.30
C LEU A 47 70.94 67.42 4.94
N ASN A 48 71.85 67.60 3.97
CA ASN A 48 71.77 66.94 2.67
C ASN A 48 71.79 65.41 2.79
N ASN A 49 72.65 64.87 3.64
CA ASN A 49 72.69 63.43 3.89
C ASN A 49 71.38 62.94 4.55
N GLN A 50 70.81 63.70 5.48
CA GLN A 50 69.52 63.36 6.09
C GLN A 50 68.37 63.43 5.08
N MET A 51 68.34 64.45 4.22
CA MET A 51 67.34 64.57 3.15
C MET A 51 67.43 63.38 2.18
N ALA A 52 68.64 62.97 1.79
CA ALA A 52 68.84 61.81 0.93
C ALA A 52 68.34 60.51 1.57
N LEU A 53 68.52 60.32 2.89
CA LEU A 53 67.96 59.16 3.59
C LEU A 53 66.42 59.19 3.61
N ILE A 54 65.82 60.34 3.91
CA ILE A 54 64.36 60.50 3.91
C ILE A 54 63.79 60.29 2.50
N GLU A 55 64.46 60.77 1.46
CA GLU A 55 64.08 60.57 0.07
C GLU A 55 64.12 59.08 -0.31
N ASN A 56 65.15 58.35 0.13
CA ASN A 56 65.23 56.90 -0.08
C ASN A 56 64.08 56.17 0.63
N ASP A 57 63.80 56.50 1.89
CA ASP A 57 62.69 55.91 2.64
C ASP A 57 61.34 56.21 1.95
N TYR A 58 61.14 57.45 1.50
CA TYR A 58 59.95 57.87 0.78
C TYR A 58 59.75 57.07 -0.51
N ASN A 59 60.81 56.90 -1.30
CA ASN A 59 60.77 56.11 -2.54
C ASN A 59 60.45 54.63 -2.26
N GLU A 60 60.99 54.06 -1.19
CA GLU A 60 60.65 52.69 -0.76
C GLU A 60 59.17 52.58 -0.34
N PHE A 61 58.66 53.54 0.42
CA PHE A 61 57.24 53.60 0.80
C PHE A 61 56.32 53.78 -0.41
N GLU A 62 56.71 54.60 -1.38
CA GLU A 62 55.94 54.79 -2.61
C GLU A 62 55.87 53.49 -3.43
N ALA A 63 57.00 52.78 -3.55
CA ALA A 63 57.05 51.47 -4.21
C ALA A 63 56.14 50.44 -3.51
N LYS A 64 56.22 50.33 -2.17
CA LYS A 64 55.35 49.45 -1.37
C LYS A 64 53.87 49.83 -1.50
N ASN A 65 53.55 51.12 -1.52
CA ASN A 65 52.18 51.57 -1.76
C ASN A 65 51.70 51.28 -3.19
N GLY A 66 52.62 51.24 -4.16
CA GLY A 66 52.35 50.77 -5.53
C GLY A 66 51.93 49.30 -5.53
N THR A 67 52.74 48.42 -4.95
CA THR A 67 52.45 46.97 -4.91
C THR A 67 51.16 46.66 -4.17
N ILE A 68 50.92 47.30 -3.01
CA ILE A 68 49.67 47.11 -2.24
C ILE A 68 48.44 47.53 -3.06
N ARG A 69 48.54 48.61 -3.86
CA ARG A 69 47.44 49.06 -4.73
C ARG A 69 47.15 48.05 -5.84
N GLU A 70 48.17 47.43 -6.41
CA GLU A 70 48.02 46.38 -7.43
C GLU A 70 47.43 45.10 -6.84
N GLU A 71 47.93 44.64 -5.69
CA GLU A 71 47.38 43.49 -4.97
C GLU A 71 45.91 43.71 -4.60
N LYS A 72 45.56 44.91 -4.11
CA LYS A 72 44.17 45.28 -3.82
C LYS A 72 43.29 45.20 -5.07
N LYS A 73 43.76 45.68 -6.23
CA LYS A 73 43.02 45.58 -7.50
C LYS A 73 42.81 44.13 -7.90
N TYR A 74 43.86 43.31 -7.80
CA TYR A 74 43.79 41.89 -8.11
C TYR A 74 42.79 41.17 -7.21
N LYS A 75 42.88 41.38 -5.89
CA LYS A 75 41.96 40.79 -4.92
C LYS A 75 40.52 41.26 -5.11
N SER A 76 40.32 42.54 -5.44
CA SER A 76 38.99 43.06 -5.76
C SER A 76 38.38 42.37 -6.98
N LEU A 77 39.17 42.06 -8.01
CA LEU A 77 38.72 41.32 -9.18
C LEU A 77 38.39 39.86 -8.82
N GLU A 78 39.24 39.22 -8.03
CA GLU A 78 39.03 37.85 -7.53
C GLU A 78 37.71 37.74 -6.76
N TYR A 79 37.42 38.67 -5.85
CA TYR A 79 36.15 38.71 -5.13
C TYR A 79 34.95 38.91 -6.07
N SER A 80 35.05 39.82 -7.06
CA SER A 80 33.97 40.02 -8.03
C SER A 80 33.66 38.76 -8.83
N LEU A 81 34.67 37.99 -9.23
CA LEU A 81 34.49 36.73 -9.95
C LEU A 81 33.88 35.64 -9.07
N LEU A 82 34.30 35.58 -7.81
CA LEU A 82 33.72 34.65 -6.83
C LEU A 82 32.24 34.96 -6.56
N ASP A 83 31.88 36.22 -6.38
CA ASP A 83 30.51 36.68 -6.20
C ASP A 83 29.62 36.33 -7.40
N GLU A 84 30.13 36.53 -8.63
CA GLU A 84 29.39 36.17 -9.84
C GLU A 84 29.18 34.65 -9.92
N ARG A 85 30.22 33.87 -9.62
CA ARG A 85 30.13 32.40 -9.57
C ARG A 85 29.10 31.94 -8.54
N GLU A 86 29.10 32.52 -7.34
CA GLU A 86 28.15 32.20 -6.28
C GLU A 86 26.72 32.51 -6.74
N ARG A 87 26.47 33.69 -7.32
CA ARG A 87 25.15 34.06 -7.85
C ARG A 87 24.68 33.09 -8.94
N MET A 88 25.58 32.65 -9.82
CA MET A 88 25.26 31.66 -10.86
C MET A 88 24.92 30.29 -10.27
N MET A 89 25.68 29.84 -9.27
CA MET A 89 25.41 28.60 -8.55
C MET A 89 24.08 28.67 -7.78
N ALA A 90 23.79 29.78 -7.11
CA ALA A 90 22.52 29.99 -6.41
C ALA A 90 21.34 29.96 -7.38
N LYS A 91 21.45 30.59 -8.56
CA LYS A 91 20.42 30.52 -9.62
C LYS A 91 20.23 29.09 -10.14
N LYS A 92 21.31 28.35 -10.37
CA LYS A 92 21.24 26.94 -10.80
C LYS A 92 20.56 26.08 -9.74
N ASN A 93 20.98 26.20 -8.48
CA ASN A 93 20.42 25.47 -7.35
C ASN A 93 18.93 25.77 -7.20
N ARG A 94 18.50 27.04 -7.30
CA ARG A 94 17.08 27.41 -7.26
C ARG A 94 16.27 26.70 -8.34
N LYS A 95 16.76 26.62 -9.58
CA LYS A 95 16.10 25.89 -10.66
C LYS A 95 16.02 24.39 -10.38
N THR A 96 17.09 23.81 -9.84
CA THR A 96 17.11 22.39 -9.43
C THR A 96 16.12 22.12 -8.31
N TYR A 97 16.02 22.98 -7.30
CA TYR A 97 15.01 22.86 -6.24
C TYR A 97 13.59 22.93 -6.78
N GLN A 98 13.29 23.88 -7.68
CA GLN A 98 11.98 23.96 -8.33
C GLN A 98 11.65 22.71 -9.15
N LEU A 99 12.64 22.09 -9.78
CA LEU A 99 12.44 20.82 -10.49
C LEU A 99 12.16 19.68 -9.51
N ILE A 100 12.91 19.59 -8.40
CA ILE A 100 12.70 18.60 -7.35
C ILE A 100 11.29 18.74 -6.76
N GLU A 101 10.86 19.96 -6.47
CA GLU A 101 9.52 20.27 -5.96
C GLU A 101 8.44 19.77 -6.93
N LYS A 102 8.52 20.12 -8.22
CA LYS A 102 7.59 19.63 -9.24
C LYS A 102 7.55 18.11 -9.36
N LEU A 103 8.72 17.46 -9.36
CA LEU A 103 8.80 16.00 -9.42
C LEU A 103 8.21 15.35 -8.16
N THR A 104 8.38 15.99 -7.00
CA THR A 104 7.80 15.52 -5.73
C THR A 104 6.28 15.65 -5.78
N ASP A 105 5.75 16.76 -6.28
CA ASP A 105 4.31 16.97 -6.47
C ASP A 105 3.73 15.92 -7.43
N GLU A 106 4.37 15.67 -8.58
CA GLU A 106 3.97 14.63 -9.53
C GLU A 106 4.00 13.23 -8.91
N CYS A 107 5.01 12.90 -8.11
CA CYS A 107 5.06 11.64 -7.36
C CYS A 107 3.89 11.52 -6.39
N THR A 108 3.59 12.57 -5.62
CA THR A 108 2.47 12.54 -4.65
C THR A 108 1.11 12.40 -5.34
N ALA A 109 0.93 13.06 -6.49
CA ALA A 109 -0.28 12.93 -7.30
C ALA A 109 -0.42 11.50 -7.87
N ASN A 110 0.69 10.91 -8.34
CA ASN A 110 0.71 9.53 -8.81
C ASN A 110 0.42 8.52 -7.69
N GLU A 111 0.95 8.73 -6.48
CA GLU A 111 0.65 7.90 -5.31
C GLU A 111 -0.83 7.94 -4.95
N GLN A 112 -1.45 9.14 -4.95
CA GLN A 112 -2.89 9.28 -4.75
C GLN A 112 -3.71 8.61 -5.85
N PHE A 113 -3.27 8.71 -7.10
CA PHE A 113 -3.91 8.05 -8.23
C PHE A 113 -3.86 6.52 -8.09
N ILE A 114 -2.70 5.96 -7.73
CA ILE A 114 -2.53 4.52 -7.49
C ILE A 114 -3.44 4.07 -6.33
N ALA A 115 -3.46 4.81 -5.22
CA ALA A 115 -4.36 4.50 -4.10
C ALA A 115 -5.83 4.46 -4.52
N SER A 116 -6.27 5.36 -5.41
CA SER A 116 -7.63 5.35 -5.95
C SER A 116 -7.92 4.16 -6.87
N LEU A 117 -6.90 3.66 -7.59
CA LEU A 117 -7.03 2.47 -8.42
C LEU A 117 -7.11 1.20 -7.56
N ASP A 118 -6.32 1.13 -6.48
CA ASP A 118 -6.35 0.01 -5.53
C ASP A 118 -7.72 -0.09 -4.82
N GLU A 119 -8.34 1.04 -4.47
CA GLU A 119 -9.70 1.06 -3.92
C GLU A 119 -10.72 0.53 -4.93
N LYS A 120 -10.61 0.94 -6.20
CA LYS A 120 -11.48 0.43 -7.28
C LYS A 120 -11.28 -1.06 -7.52
N LEU A 121 -10.04 -1.55 -7.53
CA LEU A 121 -9.72 -2.97 -7.65
C LEU A 121 -10.34 -3.76 -6.49
N SER A 122 -10.20 -3.27 -5.26
CA SER A 122 -10.82 -3.89 -4.09
C SER A 122 -12.34 -3.96 -4.19
N SER A 123 -12.97 -2.91 -4.74
CA SER A 123 -14.41 -2.92 -5.02
C SER A 123 -14.78 -3.92 -6.10
N ILE A 124 -13.97 -4.07 -7.15
CA ILE A 124 -14.19 -5.06 -8.22
C ILE A 124 -14.11 -6.47 -7.64
N ASP A 125 -13.08 -6.77 -6.83
CA ASP A 125 -12.92 -8.06 -6.17
C ASP A 125 -14.13 -8.40 -5.28
N TYR A 126 -14.64 -7.42 -4.54
CA TYR A 126 -15.86 -7.58 -3.75
C TYR A 126 -17.09 -7.89 -4.63
N THR A 127 -17.27 -7.16 -5.74
CA THR A 127 -18.37 -7.43 -6.66
C THR A 127 -18.25 -8.79 -7.34
N GLN A 128 -17.03 -9.24 -7.63
CA GLN A 128 -16.78 -10.57 -8.20
C GLN A 128 -17.16 -11.67 -7.21
N GLN A 129 -16.77 -11.54 -5.94
CA GLN A 129 -17.19 -12.47 -4.89
C GLN A 129 -18.71 -12.55 -4.77
N LEU A 130 -19.41 -11.42 -4.87
CA LEU A 130 -20.87 -11.39 -4.84
C LEU A 130 -21.50 -12.09 -6.06
N ILE A 131 -20.91 -11.92 -7.26
CA ILE A 131 -21.35 -12.64 -8.46
C ILE A 131 -21.19 -14.15 -8.26
N ASP A 132 -20.02 -14.59 -7.80
CA ASP A 132 -19.75 -16.02 -7.56
C ASP A 132 -20.72 -16.62 -6.53
N GLU A 133 -21.07 -15.88 -5.47
CA GLU A 133 -22.08 -16.30 -4.49
C GLU A 133 -23.48 -16.42 -5.11
N LEU A 134 -23.88 -15.44 -5.94
CA LEU A 134 -25.16 -15.47 -6.63
C LEU A 134 -25.24 -16.63 -7.64
N GLU A 135 -24.16 -16.93 -8.36
CA GLU A 135 -24.08 -18.07 -9.26
C GLU A 135 -24.26 -19.39 -8.50
N GLN A 136 -23.60 -19.56 -7.36
CA GLN A 136 -23.78 -20.74 -6.50
C GLN A 136 -25.21 -20.88 -5.97
N ILE A 137 -25.86 -19.77 -5.60
CA ILE A 137 -27.26 -19.78 -5.16
C ILE A 137 -28.17 -20.16 -6.33
N ASN A 138 -27.91 -19.64 -7.52
CA ASN A 138 -28.69 -19.92 -8.71
C ASN A 138 -28.59 -21.42 -9.10
N GLU A 139 -27.37 -21.97 -9.09
CA GLU A 139 -27.14 -23.41 -9.34
C GLU A 139 -27.90 -24.28 -8.33
N LYS A 140 -27.80 -23.97 -7.03
CA LYS A 140 -28.55 -24.69 -5.99
C LYS A 140 -30.07 -24.60 -6.20
N THR A 141 -30.56 -23.45 -6.68
CA THR A 141 -31.98 -23.23 -6.93
C THR A 141 -32.46 -24.02 -8.14
N GLU A 142 -31.67 -24.07 -9.22
CA GLU A 142 -31.96 -24.89 -10.40
C GLU A 142 -31.97 -26.39 -10.07
N ILE A 143 -31.02 -26.87 -9.24
CA ILE A 143 -31.04 -28.27 -8.78
C ILE A 143 -32.30 -28.58 -7.96
N ARG A 144 -32.70 -27.70 -7.04
CA ARG A 144 -33.96 -27.89 -6.29
C ARG A 144 -35.18 -27.86 -7.21
N ARG A 145 -35.16 -27.00 -8.23
CA ARG A 145 -36.23 -26.89 -9.21
C ARG A 145 -36.36 -28.18 -10.03
N SER A 146 -35.25 -28.75 -10.50
CA SER A 146 -35.27 -30.02 -11.24
C SER A 146 -35.78 -31.17 -10.38
N GLN A 147 -35.31 -31.27 -9.13
CA GLN A 147 -35.80 -32.27 -8.16
C GLN A 147 -37.31 -32.15 -7.92
N ALA A 148 -37.83 -30.93 -7.75
CA ALA A 148 -39.26 -30.69 -7.57
C ALA A 148 -40.09 -31.03 -8.82
N LEU A 149 -39.52 -30.91 -10.02
CA LEU A 149 -40.17 -31.32 -11.27
C LEU A 149 -40.23 -32.85 -11.38
N GLU A 150 -39.14 -33.55 -11.08
CA GLU A 150 -39.10 -35.02 -11.06
C GLU A 150 -40.08 -35.61 -10.04
N GLU A 151 -40.15 -35.04 -8.84
CA GLU A 151 -41.13 -35.44 -7.82
C GLU A 151 -42.57 -35.20 -8.29
N ASN A 152 -42.85 -34.06 -8.92
CA ASN A 152 -44.16 -33.78 -9.51
C ASN A 152 -44.54 -34.79 -10.62
N GLU A 153 -43.58 -35.18 -11.46
CA GLU A 153 -43.82 -36.16 -12.52
C GLU A 153 -44.13 -37.54 -11.93
N LEU A 154 -43.40 -37.96 -10.90
CA LEU A 154 -43.64 -39.21 -10.19
C LEU A 154 -45.01 -39.22 -9.49
N LEU A 155 -45.39 -38.11 -8.85
CA LEU A 155 -46.70 -37.94 -8.24
C LEU A 155 -47.82 -38.00 -9.30
N ARG A 156 -47.65 -37.34 -10.46
CA ARG A 156 -48.60 -37.41 -11.57
C ARG A 156 -48.77 -38.82 -12.10
N SER A 157 -47.67 -39.56 -12.29
CA SER A 157 -47.70 -40.97 -12.70
C SER A 157 -48.44 -41.84 -11.68
N THR A 158 -48.18 -41.62 -10.39
CA THR A 158 -48.85 -42.34 -9.30
C THR A 158 -50.35 -42.04 -9.25
N ILE A 159 -50.74 -40.78 -9.42
CA ILE A 159 -52.15 -40.36 -9.51
C ILE A 159 -52.82 -41.06 -10.70
N ALA A 160 -52.20 -41.04 -11.89
CA ALA A 160 -52.74 -41.69 -13.07
C ALA A 160 -52.95 -43.21 -12.87
N GLN A 161 -51.99 -43.92 -12.26
CA GLN A 161 -52.15 -45.33 -11.90
C GLN A 161 -53.28 -45.56 -10.90
N ARG A 162 -53.42 -44.67 -9.90
CA ARG A 162 -54.51 -44.74 -8.92
C ARG A 162 -55.87 -44.49 -9.56
N GLU A 163 -55.96 -43.54 -10.47
CA GLU A 163 -57.19 -43.28 -11.25
C GLU A 163 -57.56 -44.49 -12.12
N GLU A 164 -56.58 -45.14 -12.77
CA GLU A 164 -56.82 -46.36 -13.56
C GLU A 164 -57.32 -47.52 -12.70
N THR A 165 -56.68 -47.78 -11.56
CA THR A 165 -57.12 -48.82 -10.61
C THR A 165 -58.49 -48.53 -10.02
N LEU A 166 -58.82 -47.27 -9.75
CA LEU A 166 -60.16 -46.85 -9.32
C LEU A 166 -61.19 -47.07 -10.43
N ALA A 167 -60.89 -46.69 -11.67
CA ALA A 167 -61.79 -46.92 -12.81
C ALA A 167 -62.05 -48.42 -13.05
N GLN A 168 -61.01 -49.26 -12.88
CA GLN A 168 -61.15 -50.71 -12.95
C GLN A 168 -62.02 -51.25 -11.81
N CYS A 169 -61.79 -50.78 -10.58
CA CYS A 169 -62.61 -51.15 -9.42
C CYS A 169 -64.08 -50.72 -9.58
N GLU A 170 -64.34 -49.52 -10.12
CA GLU A 170 -65.68 -49.05 -10.44
C GLU A 170 -66.35 -49.91 -11.53
N HIS A 171 -65.59 -50.33 -12.56
CA HIS A 171 -66.10 -51.24 -13.59
C HIS A 171 -66.51 -52.58 -12.98
N ASP A 172 -65.67 -53.15 -12.14
CA ASP A 172 -65.91 -54.42 -11.45
C ASP A 172 -67.07 -54.31 -10.45
N MET A 173 -67.17 -53.19 -9.72
CA MET A 173 -68.31 -52.89 -8.85
C MET A 173 -69.62 -52.75 -9.64
N ASN A 174 -69.60 -52.07 -10.79
CA ASN A 174 -70.76 -51.97 -11.67
C ASN A 174 -71.17 -53.32 -12.27
N LYS A 175 -70.20 -54.17 -12.62
CA LYS A 175 -70.43 -55.54 -13.07
C LYS A 175 -71.06 -56.37 -11.96
N ALA A 176 -70.54 -56.29 -10.74
CA ALA A 176 -71.11 -56.93 -9.56
C ALA A 176 -72.54 -56.45 -9.31
N LYS A 177 -72.79 -55.14 -9.36
CA LYS A 177 -74.12 -54.54 -9.21
C LYS A 177 -75.10 -55.07 -10.25
N ARG A 178 -74.71 -55.17 -11.54
CA ARG A 178 -75.56 -55.77 -12.59
C ARG A 178 -75.87 -57.24 -12.31
N VAL A 179 -74.90 -58.02 -11.84
CA VAL A 179 -75.15 -59.43 -11.49
C VAL A 179 -76.10 -59.53 -10.30
N ILE A 180 -75.93 -58.68 -9.28
CA ILE A 180 -76.88 -58.58 -8.16
C ILE A 180 -78.28 -58.21 -8.68
N GLU A 181 -78.41 -57.16 -9.49
CA GLU A 181 -79.69 -56.76 -10.09
C GLU A 181 -80.32 -57.90 -10.91
N ASN A 182 -79.53 -58.60 -11.72
CA ASN A 182 -79.99 -59.76 -12.50
C ASN A 182 -80.43 -60.94 -11.60
N THR A 183 -79.71 -61.21 -10.51
CA THR A 183 -80.11 -62.25 -9.54
C THR A 183 -81.35 -61.86 -8.76
N VAL A 184 -81.48 -60.60 -8.33
CA VAL A 184 -82.68 -60.07 -7.67
C VAL A 184 -83.87 -60.16 -8.63
N GLN A 185 -83.73 -59.78 -9.90
CA GLN A 185 -84.78 -59.94 -10.92
C GLN A 185 -85.13 -61.41 -11.16
N ALA A 186 -84.13 -62.31 -11.25
CA ALA A 186 -84.37 -63.74 -11.42
C ALA A 186 -85.09 -64.35 -10.20
N LEU A 187 -84.70 -63.99 -8.98
CA LEU A 187 -85.39 -64.38 -7.75
C LEU A 187 -86.81 -63.81 -7.71
N ASN A 188 -87.01 -62.55 -8.09
CA ASN A 188 -88.33 -61.92 -8.15
C ASN A 188 -89.23 -62.63 -9.18
N ASN A 189 -88.66 -63.06 -10.33
CA ASN A 189 -89.37 -63.88 -11.32
C ASN A 189 -89.69 -65.30 -10.80
N VAL A 190 -88.85 -65.90 -9.96
CA VAL A 190 -89.13 -67.19 -9.29
C VAL A 190 -90.26 -67.04 -8.27
N ILE A 191 -90.28 -65.93 -7.51
CA ILE A 191 -91.28 -65.63 -6.49
C ILE A 191 -92.61 -65.21 -7.12
N GLN A 192 -92.61 -64.46 -8.23
CA GLN A 192 -93.83 -64.06 -8.95
C GLN A 192 -94.34 -65.16 -9.89
N GLY A 193 -93.46 -65.99 -10.44
CA GLY A 193 -93.80 -67.15 -11.28
C GLY A 193 -94.24 -68.41 -10.51
N SER A 194 -94.28 -68.36 -9.17
CA SER A 194 -94.86 -69.44 -8.36
C SER A 194 -96.39 -69.39 -8.26
N SER A 195 -97.02 -68.39 -8.87
CA SER A 195 -98.48 -68.30 -8.96
C SER A 195 -99.00 -69.05 -10.19
N GLU A 196 -99.46 -70.27 -9.91
CA GLU A 196 -100.46 -71.08 -10.65
C GLU A 196 -100.22 -71.37 -12.16
N THR A 197 -100.20 -72.67 -12.49
CA THR A 197 -100.36 -73.29 -13.83
C THR A 197 -99.14 -73.58 -14.73
N LEU A 198 -97.99 -74.04 -14.21
CA LEU A 198 -96.90 -74.55 -15.08
C LEU A 198 -96.33 -75.93 -14.71
N ASP A 199 -96.12 -76.70 -15.78
CA ASP A 199 -95.57 -78.05 -15.93
C ASP A 199 -94.28 -78.28 -15.11
N THR A 200 -94.14 -79.46 -14.49
CA THR A 200 -93.08 -79.77 -13.53
C THR A 200 -91.67 -79.67 -14.12
N SER A 201 -91.53 -79.88 -15.43
CA SER A 201 -90.26 -79.76 -16.16
C SER A 201 -89.74 -78.30 -16.23
N ARG A 202 -90.63 -77.31 -16.41
CA ARG A 202 -90.24 -75.89 -16.49
C ARG A 202 -89.84 -75.29 -15.14
N LYS A 203 -90.42 -75.78 -14.04
CA LYS A 203 -90.03 -75.35 -12.67
C LYS A 203 -88.60 -75.75 -12.34
N ILE A 204 -88.14 -76.91 -12.82
CA ILE A 204 -86.77 -77.38 -12.61
C ILE A 204 -85.79 -76.49 -13.39
N ASP A 205 -86.07 -76.16 -14.65
CA ASP A 205 -85.22 -75.28 -15.47
C ASP A 205 -85.09 -73.87 -14.89
N ILE A 206 -86.19 -73.30 -14.39
CA ILE A 206 -86.19 -71.98 -13.75
C ILE A 206 -85.36 -72.00 -12.45
N ARG A 207 -85.50 -73.06 -11.64
CA ARG A 207 -84.72 -73.23 -10.41
C ARG A 207 -83.24 -73.49 -10.71
N LEU A 208 -82.92 -74.23 -11.78
CA LEU A 208 -81.56 -74.45 -12.25
C LEU A 208 -80.91 -73.14 -12.71
N ARG A 209 -81.63 -72.29 -13.46
CA ARG A 209 -81.14 -70.94 -13.83
C ARG A 209 -80.93 -70.05 -12.62
N ALA A 210 -81.84 -70.09 -11.63
CA ALA A 210 -81.68 -69.33 -10.40
C ALA A 210 -80.43 -69.79 -9.61
N PHE A 211 -80.23 -71.10 -9.46
CA PHE A 211 -79.03 -71.64 -8.81
C PHE A 211 -77.75 -71.35 -9.60
N GLN A 212 -77.77 -71.44 -10.92
CA GLN A 212 -76.62 -71.12 -11.76
C GLN A 212 -76.27 -69.62 -11.67
N ASN A 213 -77.27 -68.74 -11.62
CA ASN A 213 -77.05 -67.31 -11.43
C ASN A 213 -76.55 -66.97 -10.02
N ILE A 214 -77.03 -67.66 -8.97
CA ILE A 214 -76.50 -67.53 -7.60
C ILE A 214 -75.06 -68.04 -7.53
N LEU A 215 -74.75 -69.16 -8.18
CA LEU A 215 -73.40 -69.71 -8.25
C LEU A 215 -72.45 -68.75 -8.97
N GLN A 216 -72.94 -68.10 -10.03
CA GLN A 216 -72.18 -67.09 -10.77
C GLN A 216 -71.98 -65.82 -9.93
N LEU A 217 -72.98 -65.40 -9.13
CA LEU A 217 -72.86 -64.31 -8.17
C LEU A 217 -71.84 -64.63 -7.07
N LEU A 218 -71.87 -65.83 -6.49
CA LEU A 218 -70.88 -66.27 -5.51
C LEU A 218 -69.47 -66.33 -6.10
N ASN A 219 -69.31 -66.85 -7.31
CA ASN A 219 -68.01 -66.91 -7.99
C ASN A 219 -67.44 -65.51 -8.26
N ILE A 220 -68.31 -64.55 -8.62
CA ILE A 220 -67.94 -63.15 -8.80
C ILE A 220 -67.62 -62.48 -7.46
N ALA A 221 -68.38 -62.76 -6.39
CA ALA A 221 -68.10 -62.26 -5.05
C ALA A 221 -66.77 -62.78 -4.49
N THR A 222 -66.43 -64.06 -4.75
CA THR A 222 -65.12 -64.63 -4.40
C THR A 222 -63.97 -64.01 -5.21
N GLN A 223 -64.18 -63.72 -6.50
CA GLN A 223 -63.18 -63.03 -7.32
C GLN A 223 -62.96 -61.58 -6.89
N LEU A 224 -63.99 -60.93 -6.34
CA LEU A 224 -63.93 -59.58 -5.78
C LEU A 224 -63.43 -59.54 -4.32
N GLY A 225 -63.15 -60.69 -3.71
CA GLY A 225 -62.72 -60.78 -2.31
C GLY A 225 -63.80 -60.39 -1.29
N ILE A 226 -65.08 -60.38 -1.68
CA ILE A 226 -66.20 -60.06 -0.78
C ILE A 226 -66.83 -61.38 -0.30
N GLY A 227 -66.26 -61.94 0.76
CA GLY A 227 -66.69 -63.18 1.42
C GLY A 227 -65.61 -63.67 2.41
N PRO A 228 -65.95 -64.52 3.40
CA PRO A 228 -64.95 -65.08 4.30
C PRO A 228 -63.92 -65.90 3.50
N GLU A 229 -62.63 -65.67 3.72
CA GLU A 229 -61.57 -66.42 3.06
C GLU A 229 -61.74 -67.93 3.32
N LEU A 230 -61.51 -68.78 2.30
CA LEU A 230 -61.68 -70.23 2.38
C LEU A 230 -60.85 -70.89 3.51
N ASN A 231 -59.80 -70.21 4.00
CA ASN A 231 -59.00 -70.64 5.14
C ASN A 231 -59.78 -70.60 6.47
N ASP A 232 -60.77 -69.70 6.62
CA ASP A 232 -61.57 -69.59 7.84
C ASP A 232 -62.68 -70.65 7.94
N LEU A 233 -63.05 -71.30 6.82
CA LEU A 233 -64.08 -72.34 6.80
C LEU A 233 -63.51 -73.76 6.96
N ALA A 234 -62.21 -73.95 6.71
CA ALA A 234 -61.54 -75.25 6.86
C ALA A 234 -60.94 -75.47 8.27
N ALA A 235 -60.76 -74.42 9.07
CA ALA A 235 -60.07 -74.49 10.37
C ALA A 235 -60.95 -74.84 11.58
N LYS A 236 -62.21 -75.28 11.39
CA LYS A 236 -63.16 -75.48 12.51
C LYS A 236 -63.51 -76.92 12.89
N ASN A 237 -62.78 -77.92 12.41
CA ASN A 237 -62.89 -79.30 12.92
C ASN A 237 -61.52 -80.00 12.91
N GLU A 238 -60.78 -79.86 14.02
CA GLU A 238 -59.99 -80.88 14.72
C GLU A 238 -58.91 -80.20 15.58
N ASN A 239 -59.19 -80.13 16.88
CA ASN A 239 -58.28 -80.13 18.03
C ASN A 239 -56.91 -79.43 17.92
N ASP A 240 -56.78 -78.32 18.65
CA ASP A 240 -55.58 -77.99 19.45
C ASP A 240 -55.10 -79.22 20.26
N PRO A 241 -53.77 -79.46 20.45
CA PRO A 241 -52.93 -78.52 21.19
C PRO A 241 -51.40 -78.43 20.87
N LEU A 242 -50.86 -77.25 21.20
CA LEU A 242 -49.57 -76.92 21.84
C LEU A 242 -48.19 -77.09 21.13
N LEU A 243 -47.47 -75.95 21.17
CA LEU A 243 -46.00 -75.71 21.26
C LEU A 243 -45.13 -76.23 20.10
N THR A 244 -44.13 -75.50 19.58
CA THR A 244 -43.08 -74.74 20.26
C THR A 244 -42.24 -73.96 19.22
N THR A 245 -41.76 -72.76 19.60
CA THR A 245 -40.42 -72.12 19.30
C THR A 245 -39.83 -72.21 17.87
N ILE A 246 -39.39 -71.10 17.26
CA ILE A 246 -38.03 -70.48 17.36
C ILE A 246 -38.14 -69.14 16.58
N GLU A 247 -37.97 -67.97 17.21
CA GLU A 247 -36.73 -67.15 17.29
C GLU A 247 -36.09 -66.70 15.96
N VAL A 248 -35.77 -65.40 15.92
CA VAL A 248 -34.78 -64.61 15.12
C VAL A 248 -35.50 -63.34 14.59
N ASP A 249 -35.55 -62.26 15.39
CA ASP A 249 -34.55 -61.17 15.46
C ASP A 249 -34.41 -60.39 14.14
N THR A 250 -34.44 -59.07 14.05
CA THR A 250 -34.78 -57.93 14.93
C THR A 250 -34.83 -56.72 14.00
N LEU A 251 -35.79 -55.80 14.20
CA LEU A 251 -35.70 -54.43 13.70
C LEU A 251 -34.48 -53.73 14.33
N PRO A 252 -33.90 -52.72 13.65
CA PRO A 252 -33.37 -51.58 14.35
C PRO A 252 -34.26 -50.34 14.12
N SER A 253 -34.83 -49.87 15.22
CA SER A 253 -34.99 -48.44 15.51
C SER A 253 -33.64 -47.72 15.44
N PRO A 254 -33.64 -46.39 15.26
CA PRO A 254 -32.85 -45.62 16.21
C PRO A 254 -33.60 -44.42 16.79
N THR A 255 -33.71 -44.43 18.12
CA THR A 255 -33.95 -43.24 18.93
C THR A 255 -32.61 -42.62 19.35
N GLN A 256 -32.48 -41.29 19.12
CA GLN A 256 -31.67 -40.30 19.86
C GLN A 256 -30.12 -40.29 19.70
N PRO A 257 -29.39 -39.17 19.97
CA PRO A 257 -29.79 -37.97 20.73
C PRO A 257 -29.42 -36.59 20.14
N LEU A 258 -30.09 -35.54 20.64
CA LEU A 258 -29.51 -34.21 20.79
C LEU A 258 -28.28 -34.29 21.70
N GLY A 259 -27.21 -33.57 21.33
CA GLY A 259 -26.23 -33.09 22.31
C GLY A 259 -24.79 -33.53 22.07
N ALA A 260 -24.05 -32.74 21.30
CA ALA A 260 -22.62 -32.57 21.50
C ALA A 260 -22.18 -31.18 21.00
N LEU A 261 -22.34 -30.18 21.87
CA LEU A 261 -21.53 -28.97 21.85
C LEU A 261 -20.05 -29.37 21.94
N LYS A 262 -19.32 -29.38 20.83
CA LYS A 262 -17.86 -29.28 20.83
C LYS A 262 -17.45 -27.97 20.17
N LYS A 263 -17.01 -27.08 21.05
CA LYS A 263 -16.33 -25.80 20.82
C LYS A 263 -15.33 -25.91 19.66
N LEU A 264 -15.67 -25.34 18.51
CA LEU A 264 -14.66 -24.93 17.54
C LEU A 264 -14.13 -23.57 17.98
N LYS A 265 -12.94 -23.66 18.54
CA LYS A 265 -12.05 -22.58 18.92
C LYS A 265 -11.84 -21.68 17.71
N THR A 266 -12.32 -20.44 17.78
CA THR A 266 -11.91 -19.35 16.91
C THR A 266 -10.38 -19.21 17.00
N LYS A 267 -9.66 -19.76 16.02
CA LYS A 267 -8.30 -19.28 15.74
C LYS A 267 -8.47 -17.94 15.05
N SER A 268 -8.33 -16.89 15.86
CA SER A 268 -7.88 -15.59 15.43
C SER A 268 -6.67 -15.77 14.52
N VAL A 269 -6.88 -15.67 13.20
CA VAL A 269 -5.80 -15.30 12.29
C VAL A 269 -5.64 -13.80 12.50
N GLY A 270 -4.82 -13.45 13.48
CA GLY A 270 -4.23 -12.13 13.54
C GLY A 270 -3.36 -11.98 12.30
N VAL A 271 -3.88 -11.28 11.30
CA VAL A 271 -3.02 -10.63 10.32
C VAL A 271 -2.31 -9.53 11.11
N GLN A 272 -1.14 -9.87 11.64
CA GLN A 272 -0.14 -8.87 11.98
C GLN A 272 0.24 -8.21 10.66
N THR A 273 -0.39 -7.08 10.36
CA THR A 273 0.28 -6.03 9.61
C THR A 273 1.41 -5.53 10.51
N SER A 274 2.56 -6.18 10.39
CA SER A 274 3.83 -5.55 10.76
C SER A 274 3.99 -4.34 9.84
N VAL A 275 3.43 -3.21 10.29
CA VAL A 275 3.89 -1.89 9.93
C VAL A 275 5.34 -1.84 10.43
N SER A 276 6.26 -2.31 9.59
CA SER A 276 7.68 -2.09 9.75
C SER A 276 7.89 -0.60 9.51
N ASN A 277 7.87 0.07 10.66
CA ASN A 277 8.23 1.43 10.93
C ASN A 277 9.55 1.77 10.19
N ARG A 278 9.44 2.26 8.95
CA ARG A 278 10.54 3.00 8.33
C ARG A 278 10.56 4.35 9.00
N ASN A 279 11.35 4.43 10.07
CA ASN A 279 11.88 5.68 10.60
C ASN A 279 12.30 6.56 9.42
N PRO A 280 11.77 7.78 9.27
CA PRO A 280 12.46 8.79 8.51
C PRO A 280 13.70 9.14 9.32
N THR A 281 14.86 8.66 8.89
CA THR A 281 16.15 9.24 9.28
C THR A 281 16.04 10.75 9.16
N PRO A 282 16.26 11.52 10.24
CA PRO A 282 16.39 12.95 10.12
C PRO A 282 17.64 13.20 9.28
N TYR A 283 17.50 13.92 8.16
CA TYR A 283 18.64 14.55 7.53
C TYR A 283 19.23 15.54 8.54
N HIS A 284 20.23 15.08 9.28
CA HIS A 284 21.10 15.94 10.05
C HIS A 284 21.93 16.71 9.02
N LEU A 285 21.50 17.94 8.72
CA LEU A 285 22.37 18.96 8.15
C LEU A 285 23.44 19.26 9.21
N GLN A 286 24.51 18.47 9.20
CA GLN A 286 25.77 18.86 9.79
C GLN A 286 26.39 19.91 8.88
N THR A 287 26.16 21.18 9.23
CA THR A 287 27.04 22.26 8.83
C THR A 287 28.33 22.14 9.63
N ASP A 288 29.19 21.20 9.26
CA ASP A 288 30.58 21.22 9.70
C ASP A 288 31.38 22.05 8.69
N SER A 289 31.47 23.31 9.06
CA SER A 289 32.54 24.23 8.69
C SER A 289 33.91 23.59 8.90
N SER A 290 34.85 24.00 8.03
CA SER A 290 36.30 24.00 8.21
C SER A 290 37.06 22.66 8.20
N THR A 291 37.43 22.22 6.98
CA THR A 291 38.75 21.60 6.76
C THR A 291 39.35 22.12 5.47
N LEU A 292 40.28 23.07 5.60
CA LEU A 292 41.18 23.53 4.54
C LEU A 292 42.09 22.37 4.08
N PRO A 293 42.35 22.19 2.78
CA PRO A 293 43.46 21.36 2.33
C PRO A 293 44.78 22.14 2.42
N PRO A 294 45.90 21.52 2.82
CA PRO A 294 47.21 22.15 2.71
C PRO A 294 47.66 22.16 1.24
N GLN A 295 47.85 23.36 0.69
CA GLN A 295 48.64 23.56 -0.53
C GLN A 295 50.12 23.71 -0.17
N SER A 296 50.94 22.77 -0.64
CA SER A 296 52.39 22.89 -0.79
C SER A 296 52.87 21.62 -1.50
N SER A 297 53.71 21.60 -2.52
CA SER A 297 54.35 22.61 -3.36
C SER A 297 55.04 21.82 -4.48
N THR A 298 54.64 21.99 -5.73
CA THR A 298 55.29 21.37 -6.89
C THR A 298 56.57 22.14 -7.21
N VAL A 299 57.72 21.59 -6.78
CA VAL A 299 59.05 22.04 -7.22
C VAL A 299 59.27 21.51 -8.64
N GLN A 300 58.98 22.32 -9.66
CA GLN A 300 59.46 22.07 -11.03
C GLN A 300 60.78 22.83 -11.25
N LYS A 301 61.89 22.09 -11.13
CA LYS A 301 63.20 22.47 -11.67
C LYS A 301 63.10 22.62 -13.19
N ARG A 302 63.39 23.81 -13.71
CA ARG A 302 63.66 24.04 -15.13
C ARG A 302 65.17 24.15 -15.41
N ARG A 303 65.63 23.26 -16.30
CA ARG A 303 66.68 23.36 -17.34
C ARG A 303 68.15 23.56 -16.92
N PRO A 304 69.08 23.02 -17.73
CA PRO A 304 69.57 23.77 -18.89
C PRO A 304 69.48 22.95 -20.20
N SER A 305 69.03 23.62 -21.27
CA SER A 305 69.20 23.17 -22.65
C SER A 305 70.53 23.69 -23.19
N LEU A 306 71.33 22.77 -23.73
CA LEU A 306 72.61 23.00 -24.38
C LEU A 306 72.44 23.65 -25.76
N LEU A 307 73.41 24.51 -26.05
CA LEU A 307 73.99 24.92 -27.33
C LEU A 307 73.28 24.51 -28.64
N SER A 308 72.93 25.53 -29.44
CA SER A 308 73.21 25.55 -30.87
C SER A 308 73.28 27.00 -31.39
N THR A 309 74.50 27.47 -31.64
CA THR A 309 74.97 28.35 -32.74
C THR A 309 76.41 28.74 -32.43
#